data_AF-Q0KCZ7-F1
#
_entry.id   AF-Q0KCZ7-F1
#
_cell.length_a   1.000
_cell.length_b   1.000
_cell.length_c   1.000
_cell.angle_alpha   90.00
_cell.angle_beta   90.00
_cell.angle_gamma   90.00
#
_symmetry.space_group_name_H-M   'P 1'
#
loop_
_entity.id
_entity.type
_entity.pdbx_description
1 polymer ?
#
loop_
_entity_poly.entity_id
_entity_poly.type
_entity_poly.pdbx_seq_one_letter_code
_entity_poly.pdbx_strand_id
1 'polypeptide(L)'
;MLKKIKIHSIIGNPWVVLVIAVLVAGLLTLWIYHFLSGREAALKEQLAAQLNEGRRVAVMVPVRNAAPGTVIDGNGFAAREIPADLVYEDMILASSFDKVANLRLVRQVRQGQPVRRADVEALQSRDFSDLLKPGKRAFTIEVDMVNSTAKMLKPGNHVDLFLISSTSPTAAGTDKQTARLLMSDMLVLATGQDVRPRDYGEAMAAQAAEGAEGVDTNPDYDSLTLMVSPEQAARLALAQKVGSLRAVLRNAADKTATPQIAVSEHALFAGGDEAAIEYIVGGRSAGANMISKLPTAQDIGNAISSALANGGSMGGSAGGIAQAQQGAVANAANAMAGRPASR
;
A
#
# COMPACT_ATOMS: atom_id res chain seq x y z
N MET A 1 19.93 -88.97 -47.00
CA MET A 1 19.67 -89.81 -45.81
C MET A 1 19.68 -88.92 -44.56
N LEU A 2 18.52 -88.39 -44.17
CA LEU A 2 18.38 -87.53 -42.98
C LEU A 2 18.06 -88.40 -41.76
N LYS A 3 19.03 -88.55 -40.86
CA LYS A 3 18.87 -89.26 -39.58
C LYS A 3 17.87 -88.48 -38.73
N LYS A 4 16.67 -89.04 -38.55
CA LYS A 4 15.67 -88.52 -37.60
C LYS A 4 16.26 -88.54 -36.19
N ILE A 5 16.67 -87.38 -35.69
CA ILE A 5 17.08 -87.20 -34.30
C ILE A 5 15.81 -87.42 -33.45
N LYS A 6 15.84 -88.40 -32.55
CA LYS A 6 14.72 -88.70 -31.63
C LYS A 6 14.60 -87.59 -30.58
N ILE A 7 13.82 -86.55 -30.91
CA ILE A 7 13.58 -85.36 -30.08
C ILE A 7 13.03 -85.72 -28.67
N HIS A 8 12.32 -86.83 -28.55
CA HIS A 8 11.69 -87.27 -27.30
C HIS A 8 12.68 -87.71 -26.19
N SER A 9 13.95 -87.98 -26.50
CA SER A 9 14.95 -88.38 -25.49
C SER A 9 15.71 -87.21 -24.87
N ILE A 10 15.68 -86.03 -25.50
CA ILE A 10 16.46 -84.84 -25.08
C ILE A 10 15.71 -84.04 -24.00
N ILE A 11 14.38 -84.15 -23.98
CA ILE A 11 13.48 -83.41 -23.08
C ILE A 11 13.43 -84.05 -21.66
N GLY A 12 13.85 -85.32 -21.52
CA GLY A 12 13.84 -86.01 -20.22
C GLY A 12 14.99 -85.66 -19.28
N ASN A 13 16.02 -84.94 -19.74
CA ASN A 13 17.19 -84.62 -18.92
C ASN A 13 17.08 -83.17 -18.38
N PRO A 14 16.88 -82.98 -17.06
CA PRO A 14 16.59 -81.66 -16.49
C PRO A 14 17.70 -80.63 -16.73
N TRP A 15 18.96 -81.07 -16.86
CA TRP A 15 20.09 -80.19 -17.16
C TRP A 15 20.04 -79.59 -18.57
N VAL A 16 19.55 -80.34 -19.56
CA VAL A 16 19.45 -79.86 -20.94
C VAL A 16 18.34 -78.81 -21.06
N VAL A 17 17.22 -79.02 -20.35
CA VAL A 17 16.11 -78.04 -20.28
C VAL A 17 16.57 -76.74 -19.61
N LEU A 18 17.39 -76.81 -18.56
CA LEU A 18 17.93 -75.64 -17.86
C LEU A 18 18.82 -74.80 -18.78
N VAL A 19 19.76 -75.44 -19.51
CA VAL A 19 20.65 -74.73 -20.44
C VAL A 19 19.86 -74.04 -21.55
N ILE A 20 18.85 -74.70 -22.10
CA ILE A 20 17.98 -74.10 -23.14
C ILE A 20 17.19 -72.92 -22.57
N ALA A 21 16.63 -73.05 -21.36
CA ALA A 21 15.90 -71.97 -20.71
C ALA A 21 16.78 -70.73 -20.47
N VAL A 22 18.03 -70.91 -20.04
CA VAL A 22 18.99 -69.81 -19.84
C VAL A 22 19.37 -69.14 -21.16
N LEU A 23 19.58 -69.92 -22.23
CA LEU A 23 19.87 -69.36 -23.55
C LEU A 23 18.70 -68.54 -24.10
N VAL A 24 17.47 -69.04 -23.97
CA VAL A 24 16.27 -68.33 -24.39
C VAL A 24 16.07 -67.05 -23.57
N ALA A 25 16.26 -67.12 -22.24
CA ALA A 25 16.18 -65.95 -21.38
C ALA A 25 17.22 -64.89 -21.78
N GLY A 26 18.47 -65.27 -22.01
CA GLY A 26 19.53 -64.34 -22.44
C GLY A 26 19.24 -63.69 -23.80
N LEU A 27 18.72 -64.45 -24.75
CA LEU A 27 18.37 -63.93 -26.08
C LEU A 27 17.17 -62.96 -26.01
N LEU A 28 16.16 -63.27 -25.20
CA LEU A 28 15.04 -62.36 -24.93
C LEU A 28 15.50 -61.09 -24.22
N THR A 29 16.39 -61.18 -23.23
CA THR A 29 16.96 -60.01 -22.55
C THR A 29 17.73 -59.12 -23.54
N LEU A 30 18.55 -59.71 -24.41
CA LEU A 30 19.26 -58.95 -25.45
C LEU A 30 18.30 -58.30 -26.46
N TRP A 31 17.24 -59.00 -26.85
CA TRP A 31 16.24 -58.46 -27.77
C TRP A 31 15.46 -57.30 -27.15
N ILE A 32 15.06 -57.42 -25.89
CA ILE A 32 14.39 -56.35 -25.12
C ILE A 32 15.35 -55.17 -24.93
N TYR A 33 16.60 -55.42 -24.55
CA TYR A 33 17.61 -54.37 -24.41
C TYR A 33 17.80 -53.60 -25.72
N HIS A 34 17.96 -54.29 -26.85
CA HIS A 34 18.12 -53.65 -28.15
C HIS A 34 16.86 -52.88 -28.59
N PHE A 35 15.67 -53.43 -28.29
CA PHE A 35 14.39 -52.79 -28.61
C PHE A 35 14.12 -51.54 -27.76
N LEU A 36 14.38 -51.59 -26.46
CA LEU A 36 14.26 -50.43 -25.56
C LEU A 36 15.29 -49.36 -25.91
N SER A 37 16.55 -49.74 -26.16
CA SER A 37 17.61 -48.79 -26.54
C SER A 37 17.23 -48.00 -27.80
N GLY A 38 16.65 -48.67 -28.80
CA GLY A 38 16.17 -48.02 -30.01
C GLY A 38 14.96 -47.09 -29.79
N ARG A 39 14.02 -47.47 -28.93
CA ARG A 39 12.84 -46.64 -28.60
C ARG A 39 13.19 -45.42 -27.76
N GLU A 40 14.12 -45.56 -26.82
CA GLU A 40 14.60 -44.43 -26.02
C GLU A 40 15.30 -43.37 -26.88
N ALA A 41 16.08 -43.78 -27.87
CA ALA A 41 16.70 -42.87 -28.82
C ALA A 41 15.64 -42.09 -29.62
N ALA A 42 14.66 -42.79 -30.19
CA ALA A 42 13.59 -42.15 -30.96
C ALA A 42 12.72 -41.19 -30.13
N LEU A 43 12.39 -41.55 -28.88
CA LEU A 43 11.64 -40.68 -27.96
C LEU A 43 12.44 -39.43 -27.57
N LYS A 44 13.75 -39.58 -27.32
CA LYS A 44 14.64 -38.44 -27.02
C LYS A 44 14.76 -37.50 -28.22
N GLU A 45 14.87 -38.03 -29.43
CA GLU A 45 14.91 -37.24 -30.66
C GLU A 45 13.60 -36.48 -30.90
N GLN A 46 12.45 -37.13 -30.69
CA GLN A 46 11.15 -36.47 -30.81
C GLN A 46 10.96 -35.35 -29.79
N LEU A 47 11.36 -35.56 -28.53
CA LEU A 47 11.29 -34.52 -27.50
C LEU A 47 12.24 -33.35 -27.81
N ALA A 48 13.46 -33.65 -28.29
CA ALA A 48 14.40 -32.62 -28.73
C ALA A 48 13.86 -31.84 -29.94
N ALA A 49 13.21 -32.50 -30.91
CA ALA A 49 12.58 -31.85 -32.05
C ALA A 49 11.44 -30.93 -31.62
N GLN A 50 10.54 -31.38 -30.74
CA GLN A 50 9.44 -30.56 -30.21
C GLN A 50 9.93 -29.33 -29.44
N LEU A 51 10.99 -29.46 -28.64
CA LEU A 51 11.61 -28.32 -27.95
C LEU A 51 12.28 -27.32 -28.90
N ASN A 52 12.64 -27.76 -30.12
CA ASN A 52 13.29 -26.94 -31.13
C ASN A 52 12.31 -26.28 -32.12
N GLU A 53 11.05 -26.73 -32.19
CA GLU A 53 10.00 -26.15 -33.05
C GLU A 53 9.42 -24.84 -32.51
N GLY A 54 9.70 -24.49 -31.25
CA GLY A 54 9.30 -23.22 -30.65
C GLY A 54 10.09 -22.04 -31.23
N ARG A 55 9.42 -20.89 -31.39
CA ARG A 55 10.06 -19.60 -31.72
C ARG A 55 11.20 -19.37 -30.73
N ARG A 56 12.44 -19.28 -31.21
CA ARG A 56 13.60 -18.97 -30.35
C ARG A 56 13.76 -17.47 -30.21
N VAL A 57 14.12 -17.05 -29.01
CA VAL A 57 14.31 -15.64 -28.66
C VAL A 57 15.68 -15.49 -28.01
N ALA A 58 16.44 -14.50 -28.47
CA ALA A 58 17.77 -14.22 -27.96
C ALA A 58 17.69 -13.35 -26.71
N VAL A 59 18.14 -13.88 -25.58
CA VAL A 59 18.23 -13.17 -24.29
C VAL A 59 19.68 -12.84 -23.95
N MET A 60 19.88 -11.75 -23.22
CA MET A 60 21.19 -11.29 -22.78
C MET A 60 21.64 -12.08 -21.54
N VAL A 61 22.87 -12.60 -21.58
CA VAL A 61 23.44 -13.46 -20.55
C VAL A 61 24.90 -13.06 -20.28
N PRO A 62 25.36 -13.03 -19.01
CA PRO A 62 26.77 -12.79 -18.70
C PRO A 62 27.67 -13.97 -19.14
N VAL A 63 28.82 -13.65 -19.75
CA VAL A 63 29.86 -14.62 -20.17
C VAL A 63 30.66 -15.12 -18.96
N ARG A 64 30.75 -14.32 -17.90
CA ARG A 64 31.36 -14.64 -16.61
C ARG A 64 30.44 -14.17 -15.48
N ASN A 65 30.67 -14.64 -14.26
CA ASN A 65 29.96 -14.13 -13.10
C ASN A 65 30.14 -12.61 -13.01
N ALA A 66 29.03 -11.87 -13.06
CA ALA A 66 29.02 -10.41 -13.05
C ALA A 66 28.59 -9.93 -11.66
N ALA A 67 29.50 -9.23 -10.98
CA ALA A 67 29.25 -8.67 -9.65
C ALA A 67 28.37 -7.40 -9.73
N PRO A 68 27.74 -6.97 -8.63
CA PRO A 68 27.12 -5.65 -8.55
C PRO A 68 28.11 -4.55 -8.96
N GLY A 69 27.65 -3.54 -9.69
CA GLY A 69 28.44 -2.44 -10.23
C GLY A 69 29.13 -2.73 -11.58
N THR A 70 29.08 -3.97 -12.08
CA THR A 70 29.64 -4.35 -13.38
C THR A 70 28.91 -3.62 -14.51
N VAL A 71 29.66 -2.97 -15.39
CA VAL A 71 29.11 -2.26 -16.56
C VAL A 71 28.70 -3.27 -17.63
N ILE A 72 27.53 -3.05 -18.23
CA ILE A 72 27.01 -3.81 -19.36
C ILE A 72 27.72 -3.32 -20.63
N ASP A 73 28.67 -4.12 -21.08
CA ASP A 73 29.45 -3.91 -22.30
C ASP A 73 29.34 -5.15 -23.22
N GLY A 74 29.77 -4.99 -24.49
CA GLY A 74 29.72 -6.07 -25.46
C GLY A 74 30.72 -7.21 -25.22
N ASN A 75 31.59 -7.08 -24.22
CA ASN A 75 32.63 -8.06 -23.90
C ASN A 75 32.24 -8.97 -22.71
N GLY A 76 31.43 -8.45 -21.79
CA GLY A 76 30.94 -9.17 -20.60
C GLY A 76 29.63 -9.92 -20.82
N PHE A 77 28.88 -9.59 -21.87
CA PHE A 77 27.54 -10.12 -22.12
C PHE A 77 27.42 -10.70 -23.53
N ALA A 78 26.70 -11.81 -23.65
CA ALA A 78 26.45 -12.52 -24.90
C ALA A 78 24.95 -12.77 -25.10
N ALA A 79 24.55 -12.91 -26.36
CA ALA A 79 23.22 -13.36 -26.72
C ALA A 79 23.13 -14.89 -26.62
N ARG A 80 22.14 -15.39 -25.87
CA ARG A 80 21.81 -16.81 -25.80
C ARG A 80 20.40 -17.02 -26.34
N GLU A 81 20.26 -17.94 -27.29
CA GLU A 81 18.95 -18.34 -27.78
C GLU A 81 18.29 -19.33 -26.81
N ILE A 82 17.06 -19.01 -26.43
CA ILE A 82 16.22 -19.85 -25.58
C ILE A 82 14.83 -19.94 -26.23
N PRO A 83 14.10 -21.07 -26.11
CA PRO A 83 12.71 -21.16 -26.56
C PRO A 83 11.84 -20.04 -25.95
N ALA A 84 10.94 -19.44 -26.75
CA ALA A 84 10.09 -18.32 -26.33
C ALA A 84 9.26 -18.64 -25.07
N ASP A 85 8.84 -19.89 -24.90
CA ASP A 85 8.04 -20.32 -23.75
C ASP A 85 8.80 -20.22 -22.41
N LEU A 86 10.14 -20.18 -22.46
CA LEU A 86 11.02 -20.03 -21.29
C LEU A 86 11.50 -18.58 -21.09
N VAL A 87 11.13 -17.66 -21.98
CA VAL A 87 11.47 -16.24 -21.86
C VAL A 87 10.39 -15.54 -21.07
N TYR A 88 10.76 -15.00 -19.92
CA TYR A 88 9.87 -14.15 -19.13
C TYR A 88 9.92 -12.70 -19.63
N GLU A 89 8.82 -11.97 -19.43
CA GLU A 89 8.66 -10.55 -19.80
C GLU A 89 9.67 -9.61 -19.10
N ASP A 90 10.28 -10.05 -18.00
CA ASP A 90 11.31 -9.29 -17.28
C ASP A 90 12.73 -9.56 -17.79
N MET A 91 12.94 -10.53 -18.68
CA MET A 91 14.26 -10.80 -19.25
C MET A 91 14.66 -9.74 -20.29
N ILE A 92 15.92 -9.33 -20.27
CA ILE A 92 16.47 -8.42 -21.26
C ILE A 92 16.79 -9.20 -22.53
N LEU A 93 16.12 -8.82 -23.62
CA LEU A 93 16.36 -9.33 -24.96
C LEU A 93 17.69 -8.79 -25.51
N ALA A 94 18.41 -9.62 -26.27
CA ALA A 94 19.63 -9.19 -26.94
C ALA A 94 19.38 -8.04 -27.94
N SER A 95 18.18 -7.96 -28.53
CA SER A 95 17.78 -6.86 -29.40
C SER A 95 17.64 -5.51 -28.70
N SER A 96 17.51 -5.50 -27.37
CA SER A 96 17.41 -4.28 -26.56
C SER A 96 18.74 -3.91 -25.91
N PHE A 97 19.85 -4.53 -26.32
CA PHE A 97 21.18 -4.28 -25.79
C PHE A 97 21.57 -2.81 -25.85
N ASP A 98 21.27 -2.11 -26.94
CA ASP A 98 21.61 -0.69 -27.11
C ASP A 98 20.99 0.22 -26.04
N LYS A 99 19.84 -0.18 -25.47
CA LYS A 99 19.16 0.57 -24.40
C LYS A 99 19.76 0.34 -23.02
N VAL A 100 20.46 -0.78 -22.85
CA VAL A 100 21.07 -1.18 -21.58
C VAL A 100 22.60 -1.11 -21.60
N ALA A 101 23.18 -0.78 -22.75
CA ALA A 101 24.61 -0.56 -22.90
C ALA A 101 25.07 0.58 -21.99
N ASN A 102 26.25 0.41 -21.37
CA ASN A 102 26.85 1.32 -20.38
C ASN A 102 26.11 1.44 -19.03
N LEU A 103 25.03 0.69 -18.81
CA LEU A 103 24.39 0.62 -17.50
C LEU A 103 25.14 -0.33 -16.57
N ARG A 104 24.94 -0.21 -15.26
CA ARG A 104 25.56 -1.12 -14.28
C ARG A 104 24.56 -2.13 -13.76
N LEU A 105 25.07 -3.26 -13.30
CA LEU A 105 24.27 -4.23 -12.55
C LEU A 105 24.06 -3.78 -11.11
N VAL A 106 22.84 -3.87 -10.60
CA VAL A 106 22.50 -3.61 -9.18
C VAL A 106 22.69 -4.88 -8.34
N ARG A 107 22.55 -6.05 -8.97
CA ARG A 107 22.67 -7.36 -8.32
C ARG A 107 23.68 -8.24 -9.04
N GLN A 108 24.20 -9.23 -8.31
CA GLN A 108 25.08 -10.23 -8.91
C GLN A 108 24.27 -11.13 -9.87
N VAL A 109 24.75 -11.29 -11.09
CA VAL A 109 24.17 -12.23 -12.06
C VAL A 109 25.22 -13.29 -12.40
N ARG A 110 24.87 -14.56 -12.25
CA ARG A 110 25.78 -15.68 -12.54
C ARG A 110 25.95 -15.87 -14.04
N GLN A 111 27.09 -16.43 -14.44
CA GLN A 111 27.34 -16.83 -15.81
C GLN A 111 26.20 -17.73 -16.31
N GLY A 112 25.75 -17.50 -17.54
CA GLY A 112 24.71 -18.36 -18.15
C GLY A 112 23.27 -18.00 -17.77
N GLN A 113 23.07 -17.13 -16.76
CA GLN A 113 21.74 -16.72 -16.32
C GLN A 113 21.23 -15.51 -17.14
N PRO A 114 19.96 -15.50 -17.61
CA PRO A 114 19.38 -14.34 -18.28
C PRO A 114 19.36 -13.12 -17.35
N VAL A 115 19.83 -11.98 -17.86
CA VAL A 115 19.76 -10.69 -17.16
C VAL A 115 18.32 -10.21 -17.16
N ARG A 116 17.81 -9.79 -16.01
CA ARG A 116 16.45 -9.27 -15.85
C ARG A 116 16.45 -7.76 -15.69
N ARG A 117 15.30 -7.12 -15.92
CA ARG A 117 15.10 -5.69 -15.72
C ARG A 117 15.45 -5.21 -14.31
N ALA A 118 15.20 -6.04 -13.30
CA ALA A 118 15.51 -5.75 -11.90
C ALA A 118 17.02 -5.84 -11.57
N ASP A 119 17.84 -6.39 -12.48
CA ASP A 119 19.29 -6.51 -12.28
C ASP A 119 20.05 -5.27 -12.78
N VAL A 120 19.41 -4.36 -13.53
CA VAL A 120 20.06 -3.27 -14.25
C VAL A 120 19.68 -1.89 -13.69
N GLU A 121 20.67 -1.03 -13.49
CA GLU A 121 20.57 0.26 -12.82
C GLU A 121 19.64 1.25 -13.54
N ALA A 122 19.83 1.56 -14.83
CA ALA A 122 19.01 2.62 -15.46
C ALA A 122 17.61 2.20 -15.91
N LEU A 123 17.18 0.97 -15.62
CA LEU A 123 15.75 0.67 -15.59
C LEU A 123 15.12 1.03 -14.24
N GLN A 124 15.94 1.37 -13.24
CA GLN A 124 15.53 1.80 -11.90
C GLN A 124 15.94 3.23 -11.53
N SER A 125 16.98 3.80 -12.13
CA SER A 125 17.40 5.20 -11.92
C SER A 125 16.45 6.14 -12.65
N ARG A 126 15.20 6.16 -12.19
CA ARG A 126 14.36 7.34 -12.23
C ARG A 126 15.06 8.38 -11.36
N ASP A 127 15.32 9.56 -11.89
CA ASP A 127 15.70 10.69 -11.04
C ASP A 127 14.62 10.83 -9.96
N PHE A 128 14.94 11.36 -8.77
CA PHE A 128 13.93 11.51 -7.71
C PHE A 128 12.70 12.31 -8.20
N SER A 129 12.93 13.23 -9.15
CA SER A 129 11.90 13.98 -9.88
C SER A 129 10.98 13.10 -10.73
N ASP A 130 11.49 12.01 -11.32
CA ASP A 130 10.73 11.08 -12.16
C ASP A 130 9.81 10.15 -11.36
N LEU A 131 9.97 10.10 -10.04
CA LEU A 131 9.06 9.43 -9.11
C LEU A 131 7.82 10.29 -8.81
N LEU A 132 7.87 11.59 -9.11
CA LEU A 132 6.76 12.50 -8.87
C LEU A 132 5.71 12.39 -9.99
N LYS A 133 4.44 12.32 -9.59
CA LYS A 133 3.33 12.46 -10.53
C LYS A 133 3.28 13.91 -11.05
N PRO A 134 2.93 14.15 -12.32
CA PRO A 134 2.73 15.50 -12.83
C PRO A 134 1.79 16.32 -11.93
N GLY A 135 2.22 17.52 -11.56
CA GLY A 135 1.47 18.42 -10.66
C GLY A 135 1.66 18.17 -9.16
N LYS A 136 2.37 17.12 -8.75
CA LYS A 136 2.78 16.89 -7.35
C LYS A 136 4.22 17.38 -7.10
N ARG A 137 4.58 17.57 -5.84
CA ARG A 137 5.91 17.98 -5.37
C ARG A 137 6.34 17.06 -4.23
N ALA A 138 7.65 16.91 -4.06
CA ALA A 138 8.23 16.34 -2.86
C ALA A 138 8.30 17.44 -1.78
N PHE A 139 7.86 17.14 -0.57
CA PHE A 139 8.02 18.01 0.58
C PHE A 139 8.57 17.21 1.77
N THR A 140 9.70 17.66 2.30
CA THR A 140 10.39 16.98 3.40
C THR A 140 9.98 17.60 4.73
N ILE A 141 9.55 16.76 5.67
CA ILE A 141 9.24 17.14 7.04
C ILE A 141 10.20 16.45 8.00
N GLU A 142 10.61 17.17 9.04
CA GLU A 142 11.25 16.58 10.21
C GLU A 142 10.17 15.93 11.08
N VAL A 143 10.43 14.71 11.53
CA VAL A 143 9.53 13.94 12.40
C VAL A 143 10.27 13.51 13.65
N ASP A 144 9.65 13.78 14.79
CA ASP A 144 10.25 13.45 16.08
C ASP A 144 10.20 11.93 16.35
N MET A 145 11.38 11.34 16.57
CA MET A 145 11.69 9.91 16.59
C MET A 145 11.20 9.15 17.84
N VAL A 146 10.45 9.80 18.73
CA VAL A 146 10.01 9.20 20.00
C VAL A 146 9.08 7.99 19.80
N ASN A 147 8.51 7.78 18.61
CA ASN A 147 7.67 6.61 18.32
C ASN A 147 8.35 5.57 17.41
N SER A 148 8.42 4.33 17.90
CA SER A 148 9.01 3.15 17.24
C SER A 148 8.42 2.84 15.86
N THR A 149 7.22 3.35 15.54
CA THR A 149 6.57 3.22 14.22
C THR A 149 7.26 4.01 13.12
N ALA A 150 7.92 5.14 13.45
CA ALA A 150 8.66 5.92 12.46
C ALA A 150 9.77 5.07 11.83
N LYS A 151 10.41 4.18 12.61
CA LYS A 151 11.46 3.28 12.12
C LYS A 151 10.95 2.19 11.17
N MET A 152 9.64 1.92 11.11
CA MET A 152 9.08 0.92 10.19
C MET A 152 8.48 1.54 8.93
N LEU A 153 8.53 2.87 8.78
CA LEU A 153 8.10 3.51 7.55
C LEU A 153 9.07 3.11 6.43
N LYS A 154 8.50 2.80 5.27
CA LYS A 154 9.24 2.54 4.04
C LYS A 154 8.68 3.44 2.95
N PRO A 155 9.49 3.82 1.95
CA PRO A 155 8.98 4.46 0.75
C PRO A 155 7.83 3.64 0.14
N GLY A 156 6.74 4.32 -0.23
CA GLY A 156 5.50 3.71 -0.70
C GLY A 156 4.41 3.52 0.37
N ASN A 157 4.72 3.71 1.66
CA ASN A 157 3.70 3.69 2.71
C ASN A 157 2.83 4.96 2.69
N HIS A 158 1.62 4.84 3.22
CA HIS A 158 0.69 5.96 3.41
C HIS A 158 0.66 6.37 4.88
N VAL A 159 0.62 7.67 5.15
CA VAL A 159 0.62 8.22 6.52
C VAL A 159 -0.43 9.32 6.69
N ASP A 160 -0.96 9.42 7.91
CA ASP A 160 -1.78 10.53 8.37
C ASP A 160 -0.92 11.47 9.22
N LEU A 161 -1.06 12.77 9.02
CA LEU A 161 -0.28 13.81 9.70
C LEU A 161 -1.14 14.54 10.71
N PHE A 162 -0.72 14.49 11.97
CA PHE A 162 -1.30 15.27 13.07
C PHE A 162 -0.43 16.48 13.37
N LEU A 163 -1.06 17.64 13.54
CA LEU A 163 -0.43 18.85 14.06
C LEU A 163 -0.71 18.92 15.56
N ILE A 164 0.36 19.01 16.35
CA ILE A 164 0.31 19.32 17.78
C ILE A 164 0.77 20.77 17.94
N SER A 165 -0.15 21.62 18.37
CA SER A 165 0.12 23.05 18.62
C SER A 165 -0.40 23.48 19.98
N SER A 166 0.38 24.32 20.66
CA SER A 166 -0.07 25.06 21.84
C SER A 166 -1.01 26.18 21.39
N THR A 167 -2.25 26.18 21.88
CA THR A 167 -3.12 27.36 21.70
C THR A 167 -2.67 28.45 22.68
N SER A 168 -2.54 29.67 22.19
CA SER A 168 -2.13 30.85 22.96
C SER A 168 -2.92 30.96 24.27
N PRO A 169 -2.28 31.36 25.39
CA PRO A 169 -2.91 31.41 26.70
C PRO A 169 -3.99 32.50 26.74
N THR A 170 -5.26 32.10 26.67
CA THR A 170 -6.37 32.98 27.05
C THR A 170 -6.40 33.12 28.56
N ALA A 171 -5.94 34.27 29.09
CA ALA A 171 -6.13 34.87 30.43
C ALA A 171 -5.97 34.02 31.71
N ALA A 172 -5.80 32.70 31.63
CA ALA A 172 -5.85 31.75 32.73
C ALA A 172 -4.66 30.76 32.73
N GLY A 173 -3.50 31.21 32.22
CA GLY A 173 -2.17 30.69 32.60
C GLY A 173 -1.84 29.22 32.30
N THR A 174 -2.66 28.47 31.57
CA THR A 174 -2.33 27.09 31.16
C THR A 174 -2.18 27.03 29.65
N ASP A 175 -0.96 26.71 29.18
CA ASP A 175 -0.72 26.33 27.80
C ASP A 175 -1.53 25.07 27.51
N LYS A 176 -2.55 25.18 26.65
CA LYS A 176 -3.36 24.03 26.25
C LYS A 176 -2.81 23.48 24.95
N GLN A 177 -2.36 22.23 24.96
CA GLN A 177 -2.00 21.56 23.72
C GLN A 177 -3.24 21.01 23.02
N THR A 178 -3.25 21.10 21.69
CA THR A 178 -4.30 20.50 20.86
C THR A 178 -3.65 19.69 19.76
N ALA A 179 -4.14 18.45 19.58
CA ALA A 179 -3.77 17.58 18.49
C ALA A 179 -4.89 17.57 17.45
N ARG A 180 -4.58 17.89 16.21
CA ARG A 180 -5.55 17.93 15.12
C ARG A 180 -5.03 17.18 13.90
N LEU A 181 -5.90 16.42 13.24
CA LEU A 181 -5.57 15.84 11.95
C LEU A 181 -5.39 16.98 10.93
N LEU A 182 -4.19 17.09 10.36
CA LEU A 182 -3.86 18.13 9.39
C LEU A 182 -4.12 17.63 7.97
N MET A 183 -3.55 16.47 7.62
CA MET A 183 -3.67 15.84 6.31
C MET A 183 -3.78 14.34 6.50
N SER A 184 -4.63 13.69 5.72
CA SER A 184 -4.78 12.24 5.69
C SER A 184 -4.30 11.67 4.35
N ASP A 185 -3.92 10.40 4.34
CA ASP A 185 -3.57 9.62 3.14
C ASP A 185 -2.39 10.19 2.32
N MET A 186 -1.32 10.58 3.02
CA MET A 186 -0.13 11.14 2.38
C MET A 186 0.83 10.01 1.99
N LEU A 187 1.24 9.98 0.71
CA LEU A 187 2.22 9.01 0.23
C LEU A 187 3.65 9.41 0.63
N VAL A 188 4.37 8.47 1.24
CA VAL A 188 5.79 8.60 1.54
C VAL A 188 6.63 8.24 0.32
N LEU A 189 7.49 9.16 -0.10
CA LEU A 189 8.44 8.98 -1.21
C LEU A 189 9.83 8.58 -0.74
N ALA A 190 10.26 9.10 0.42
CA ALA A 190 11.58 8.80 0.96
C ALA A 190 11.57 8.85 2.48
N THR A 191 12.44 8.04 3.08
CA THR A 191 12.74 8.03 4.51
C THR A 191 14.23 8.30 4.69
N GLY A 192 14.59 9.49 5.17
CA GLY A 192 15.96 9.99 5.13
C GLY A 192 16.51 10.02 3.71
N GLN A 193 17.55 9.22 3.46
CA GLN A 193 18.18 9.05 2.14
C GLN A 193 17.63 7.86 1.35
N ASP A 194 16.74 7.05 1.93
CA ASP A 194 16.20 5.87 1.24
C ASP A 194 14.97 6.23 0.40
N VAL A 195 15.09 6.05 -0.91
CA VAL A 195 14.05 6.25 -1.93
C VAL A 195 13.60 4.93 -2.57
N ARG A 196 14.11 3.80 -2.09
CA ARG A 196 13.90 2.49 -2.72
C ARG A 196 12.48 1.98 -2.44
N PRO A 197 11.77 1.45 -3.44
CA PRO A 197 10.45 0.86 -3.24
C PRO A 197 10.50 -0.34 -2.27
N ARG A 198 9.39 -0.54 -1.55
CA ARG A 198 9.20 -1.57 -0.51
C ARG A 198 9.72 -2.97 -0.88
N ASP A 199 9.50 -3.41 -2.12
CA ASP A 199 9.89 -4.75 -2.60
C ASP A 199 11.42 -4.93 -2.76
N TYR A 200 12.17 -3.83 -2.94
CA TYR A 200 13.62 -3.85 -3.12
C TYR A 200 14.40 -3.74 -1.82
N GLY A 201 13.87 -3.00 -0.83
CA GLY A 201 14.50 -2.86 0.47
C GLY A 201 14.65 -4.21 1.20
N GLU A 202 13.68 -5.11 1.03
CA GLU A 202 13.66 -6.42 1.70
C GLU A 202 14.67 -7.40 1.10
N ALA A 203 14.86 -7.40 -0.23
CA ALA A 203 15.84 -8.28 -0.89
C ALA A 203 17.29 -7.89 -0.59
N MET A 204 17.60 -6.59 -0.51
CA MET A 204 18.94 -6.11 -0.13
C MET A 204 19.18 -6.23 1.38
N ALA A 205 18.18 -5.99 2.24
CA ALA A 205 18.31 -6.22 3.68
C ALA A 205 18.59 -7.70 3.98
N ALA A 206 17.91 -8.63 3.29
CA ALA A 206 18.19 -10.06 3.39
C ALA A 206 19.61 -10.43 2.91
N GLN A 207 20.08 -9.81 1.82
CA GLN A 207 21.40 -10.10 1.26
C GLN A 207 22.56 -9.44 2.05
N ALA A 208 22.31 -8.32 2.73
CA ALA A 208 23.23 -7.72 3.68
C ALA A 208 23.29 -8.52 5.00
N ALA A 209 22.15 -9.10 5.43
CA ALA A 209 22.08 -9.93 6.64
C ALA A 209 22.78 -11.30 6.48
N GLU A 210 22.86 -11.86 5.26
CA GLU A 210 23.60 -13.11 5.01
C GLU A 210 25.13 -12.95 4.97
N GLY A 211 25.65 -11.72 4.85
CA GLY A 211 27.09 -11.45 4.70
C GLY A 211 27.75 -10.72 5.88
N ALA A 212 26.96 -10.09 6.76
CA ALA A 212 27.49 -9.32 7.88
C ALA A 212 26.59 -9.47 9.10
N GLU A 213 27.04 -10.26 10.09
CA GLU A 213 26.49 -10.20 11.44
C GLU A 213 26.58 -8.75 11.95
N GLY A 214 25.44 -8.07 12.09
CA GLY A 214 25.33 -6.81 12.83
C GLY A 214 25.12 -5.52 12.03
N VAL A 215 24.77 -5.55 10.74
CA VAL A 215 24.36 -4.31 10.05
C VAL A 215 22.88 -4.04 10.38
N ASP A 216 22.63 -3.04 11.24
CA ASP A 216 21.30 -2.47 11.45
C ASP A 216 20.72 -2.05 10.09
N THR A 217 19.78 -2.85 9.57
CA THR A 217 19.17 -2.67 8.23
C THR A 217 18.16 -1.53 8.19
N ASN A 218 18.01 -0.81 9.31
CA ASN A 218 17.14 0.34 9.44
C ASN A 218 18.03 1.57 9.65
N PRO A 219 18.40 2.31 8.59
CA PRO A 219 19.11 3.57 8.78
C PRO A 219 18.25 4.46 9.69
N ASP A 220 18.83 5.00 10.75
CA ASP A 220 18.14 6.01 11.55
C ASP A 220 17.87 7.22 10.64
N TYR A 221 16.60 7.62 10.55
CA TYR A 221 16.20 8.82 9.83
C TYR A 221 15.24 9.65 10.69
N ASP A 222 15.43 10.96 10.61
CA ASP A 222 14.66 12.02 11.26
C ASP A 222 13.73 12.75 10.28
N SER A 223 13.81 12.40 9.00
CA SER A 223 13.21 13.13 7.89
C SER A 223 12.36 12.22 7.03
N LEU A 224 11.18 12.73 6.66
CA LEU A 224 10.20 12.04 5.82
C LEU A 224 9.86 12.92 4.62
N THR A 225 10.01 12.38 3.42
CA THR A 225 9.65 13.10 2.19
C THR A 225 8.32 12.58 1.66
N LEU A 226 7.37 13.50 1.49
CA LEU A 226 5.99 13.21 1.12
C LEU A 226 5.65 13.72 -0.28
N MET A 227 4.76 13.01 -0.98
CA MET A 227 4.17 13.50 -2.23
C MET A 227 2.97 14.40 -1.94
N VAL A 228 3.08 15.69 -2.27
CA VAL A 228 2.09 16.71 -1.91
C VAL A 228 1.65 17.53 -3.14
N SER A 229 0.45 18.10 -3.10
CA SER A 229 0.06 19.17 -4.03
C SER A 229 0.73 20.51 -3.65
N PRO A 230 0.82 21.48 -4.58
CA PRO A 230 1.19 22.88 -4.28
C PRO A 230 0.54 23.44 -3.00
N GLU A 231 -0.76 23.25 -2.88
CA GLU A 231 -1.59 23.83 -1.82
C GLU A 231 -1.33 23.10 -0.49
N GLN A 232 -1.18 21.77 -0.55
CA GLN A 232 -0.81 20.96 0.60
C GLN A 232 0.59 21.33 1.11
N ALA A 233 1.56 21.57 0.21
CA ALA A 233 2.90 22.01 0.58
C ALA A 233 2.87 23.34 1.36
N ALA A 234 2.09 24.32 0.90
CA ALA A 234 1.95 25.60 1.58
C ALA A 234 1.33 25.45 2.99
N ARG A 235 0.32 24.59 3.14
CA ARG A 235 -0.31 24.30 4.45
C ARG A 235 0.66 23.59 5.39
N LEU A 236 1.42 22.61 4.89
CA LEU A 236 2.42 21.89 5.69
C LEU A 236 3.55 22.81 6.14
N ALA A 237 4.05 23.67 5.25
CA ALA A 237 5.07 24.66 5.59
C ALA A 237 4.60 25.64 6.68
N LEU A 238 3.33 26.04 6.66
CA LEU A 238 2.75 26.84 7.75
C LEU A 238 2.61 26.02 9.04
N ALA A 239 2.13 24.79 8.94
CA ALA A 239 1.93 23.92 10.10
C ALA A 239 3.24 23.62 10.85
N GLN A 240 4.35 23.44 10.12
CA GLN A 240 5.69 23.29 10.71
C GLN A 240 6.13 24.51 11.55
N LYS A 241 5.66 25.71 11.22
CA LYS A 241 5.94 26.92 12.02
C LYS A 241 5.04 27.05 13.24
N VAL A 242 3.83 26.48 13.18
CA VAL A 242 2.80 26.60 14.23
C VAL A 242 2.99 25.57 15.34
N GLY A 243 3.56 24.41 15.03
CA GLY A 243 3.77 23.35 16.02
C GLY A 243 4.53 22.16 15.47
N SER A 244 4.46 21.04 16.18
CA SER A 244 5.13 19.80 15.79
C SER A 244 4.20 18.91 14.97
N LEU A 245 4.75 18.32 13.90
CA LEU A 245 4.04 17.35 13.08
C LEU A 245 4.34 15.93 13.57
N ARG A 246 3.31 15.09 13.64
CA ARG A 246 3.42 13.67 13.97
C ARG A 246 2.83 12.84 12.83
N ALA A 247 3.63 11.92 12.30
CA ALA A 247 3.18 10.99 11.28
C ALA A 247 2.67 9.69 11.92
N VAL A 248 1.51 9.22 11.47
CA VAL A 248 0.88 7.96 11.88
C VAL A 248 0.77 7.06 10.66
N LEU A 249 1.31 5.84 10.75
CA LEU A 249 1.26 4.89 9.64
C LEU A 249 -0.16 4.40 9.40
N ARG A 250 -0.61 4.49 8.15
CA ARG A 250 -1.88 3.97 7.70
C ARG A 250 -1.73 2.52 7.23
N ASN A 251 -2.76 1.70 7.46
CA ASN A 251 -2.82 0.37 6.87
C ASN A 251 -2.92 0.48 5.33
N ALA A 252 -2.12 -0.31 4.60
CA ALA A 252 -2.10 -0.29 3.14
C ALA A 252 -3.43 -0.69 2.47
N ALA A 253 -4.29 -1.46 3.15
CA ALA A 253 -5.61 -1.86 2.65
C ALA A 253 -6.73 -0.86 3.02
N ASP A 254 -6.46 0.10 3.91
CA ASP A 254 -7.44 1.06 4.36
C ASP A 254 -7.53 2.25 3.39
N LYS A 255 -8.70 2.41 2.77
CA LYS A 255 -9.03 3.49 1.82
C LYS A 255 -10.13 4.42 2.33
N THR A 256 -10.53 4.28 3.59
CA THR A 256 -11.63 5.06 4.16
C THR A 256 -11.26 6.55 4.27
N ALA A 257 -12.22 7.46 4.32
CA ALA A 257 -11.86 8.86 4.62
C ALA A 257 -11.61 8.98 6.13
N THR A 258 -10.43 9.44 6.54
CA THR A 258 -10.17 9.72 7.96
C THR A 258 -11.03 10.92 8.38
N PRO A 259 -11.87 10.81 9.42
CA PRO A 259 -12.68 11.93 9.89
C PRO A 259 -11.79 13.04 10.45
N GLN A 260 -12.29 14.28 10.45
CA GLN A 260 -11.60 15.41 11.05
C GLN A 260 -11.56 15.22 12.58
N ILE A 261 -10.41 14.81 13.10
CA ILE A 261 -10.19 14.55 14.53
C ILE A 261 -9.46 15.75 15.13
N ALA A 262 -10.02 16.31 16.20
CA ALA A 262 -9.40 17.34 17.00
C ALA A 262 -9.58 16.99 18.48
N VAL A 263 -8.47 16.77 19.19
CA VAL A 263 -8.46 16.45 20.61
C VAL A 263 -7.68 17.53 21.35
N SER A 264 -8.29 18.08 22.39
CA SER A 264 -7.62 19.03 23.29
C SER A 264 -7.11 18.30 24.52
N GLU A 265 -6.06 18.83 25.13
CA GLU A 265 -5.48 18.29 26.36
C GLU A 265 -6.52 18.09 27.47
N HIS A 266 -7.47 19.03 27.61
CA HIS A 266 -8.56 18.88 28.58
C HIS A 266 -9.42 17.63 28.32
N ALA A 267 -9.70 17.32 27.06
CA ALA A 267 -10.47 16.12 26.69
C ALA A 267 -9.69 14.81 26.88
N LEU A 268 -8.35 14.86 26.98
CA LEU A 268 -7.54 13.68 27.32
C LEU A 268 -7.63 13.30 28.79
N PHE A 269 -7.75 14.31 29.67
CA PHE A 269 -7.76 14.13 31.12
C PHE A 269 -9.14 14.24 31.77
N ALA A 270 -10.12 14.79 31.05
CA ALA A 270 -11.53 14.70 31.41
C ALA A 270 -12.00 13.28 31.09
N GLY A 271 -11.99 12.41 32.11
CA GLY A 271 -12.49 11.05 31.99
C GLY A 271 -13.92 11.02 31.45
N GLY A 272 -14.07 10.65 30.18
CA GLY A 272 -15.18 9.82 29.68
C GLY A 272 -16.62 10.28 29.84
N ASP A 273 -16.95 11.58 29.93
CA ASP A 273 -18.37 11.98 30.06
C ASP A 273 -18.76 13.32 29.41
N GLU A 274 -18.18 13.64 28.24
CA GLU A 274 -18.85 14.54 27.30
C GLU A 274 -18.82 13.94 25.88
N ALA A 275 -19.62 12.89 25.71
CA ALA A 275 -20.26 12.69 24.41
C ALA A 275 -20.99 13.99 24.08
N ALA A 276 -20.61 14.61 22.95
CA ALA A 276 -21.28 15.77 22.40
C ALA A 276 -22.80 15.57 22.47
N ILE A 277 -23.47 16.34 23.33
CA ILE A 277 -24.94 16.34 23.41
C ILE A 277 -25.45 17.01 22.13
N GLU A 278 -25.84 16.19 21.15
CA GLU A 278 -26.61 16.62 20.00
C GLU A 278 -28.04 16.91 20.46
N TYR A 279 -28.38 18.19 20.68
CA TYR A 279 -29.73 18.61 21.03
C TYR A 279 -30.57 18.76 19.75
N ILE A 280 -31.28 17.70 19.36
CA ILE A 280 -32.27 17.75 18.27
C ILE A 280 -33.61 18.24 18.84
N VAL A 281 -33.95 19.52 18.66
CA VAL A 281 -35.34 19.99 18.82
C VAL A 281 -36.08 19.75 17.52
N GLY A 282 -36.72 18.60 17.40
CA GLY A 282 -37.64 18.31 16.31
C GLY A 282 -38.99 19.01 16.52
N GLY A 283 -39.10 20.27 16.09
CA GLY A 283 -40.38 20.98 15.94
C GLY A 283 -40.70 21.18 14.46
N ARG A 284 -41.67 20.42 13.92
CA ARG A 284 -42.06 20.49 12.50
C ARG A 284 -42.78 21.82 12.22
N SER A 285 -42.05 22.81 11.72
CA SER A 285 -42.64 23.94 10.98
C SER A 285 -41.96 24.08 9.62
N ALA A 286 -42.77 24.28 8.60
CA ALA A 286 -42.33 24.31 7.22
C ALA A 286 -41.44 25.54 6.96
N GLY A 287 -40.22 25.28 6.46
CA GLY A 287 -39.44 26.23 5.68
C GLY A 287 -38.72 27.34 6.45
N ALA A 288 -37.58 27.02 7.08
CA ALA A 288 -36.39 27.89 7.16
C ALA A 288 -35.23 27.13 7.83
N ASN A 289 -34.07 27.09 7.16
CA ASN A 289 -32.82 26.60 7.75
C ASN A 289 -32.35 27.60 8.81
N MET A 290 -32.48 27.27 10.10
CA MET A 290 -31.90 28.04 11.19
C MET A 290 -30.93 27.14 11.97
N ILE A 291 -29.63 27.32 11.72
CA ILE A 291 -28.56 26.80 12.57
C ILE A 291 -28.49 27.73 13.78
N SER A 292 -29.06 27.31 14.90
CA SER A 292 -29.01 28.07 16.15
C SER A 292 -27.61 28.01 16.77
N LYS A 293 -26.90 29.14 16.81
CA LYS A 293 -25.68 29.31 17.62
C LYS A 293 -26.08 29.72 19.05
N LEU A 294 -25.32 29.30 20.06
CA LEU A 294 -25.50 29.83 21.42
C LEU A 294 -25.33 31.35 21.40
N PRO A 295 -26.19 32.12 22.10
CA PRO A 295 -26.01 33.56 22.23
C PRO A 295 -24.73 33.82 23.01
N THR A 296 -23.90 34.73 22.50
CA THR A 296 -22.68 35.15 23.22
C THR A 296 -23.09 36.02 24.41
N ALA A 297 -22.22 36.13 25.43
CA ALA A 297 -22.47 37.00 26.58
C ALA A 297 -22.74 38.46 26.18
N GLN A 298 -22.27 38.86 25.00
CA GLN A 298 -22.47 40.18 24.40
C GLN A 298 -23.90 40.35 23.84
N ASP A 299 -24.51 39.29 23.30
CA ASP A 299 -25.90 39.29 22.84
C ASP A 299 -26.89 39.36 24.02
N ILE A 300 -26.56 38.68 25.11
CA ILE A 300 -27.33 38.73 26.37
C ILE A 300 -27.21 40.13 26.99
N GLY A 301 -26.01 40.72 26.98
CA GLY A 301 -25.77 42.09 27.41
C GLY A 301 -26.59 43.11 26.62
N ASN A 302 -26.64 42.98 25.29
CA ASN A 302 -27.42 43.86 24.42
C ASN A 302 -28.94 43.69 24.61
N ALA A 303 -29.43 42.46 24.83
CA ALA A 303 -30.83 42.17 25.10
C ALA A 303 -31.28 42.78 26.44
N ILE A 304 -30.49 42.64 27.49
CA ILE A 304 -30.75 43.25 28.81
C ILE A 304 -30.70 44.78 28.71
N SER A 305 -29.71 45.33 27.99
CA SER A 305 -29.60 46.78 27.74
C SER A 305 -30.82 47.32 26.99
N SER A 306 -31.36 46.57 26.02
CA SER A 306 -32.55 46.95 25.26
C SER A 306 -33.84 46.89 26.10
N ALA A 307 -33.92 45.96 27.05
CA ALA A 307 -35.04 45.83 27.98
C ALA A 307 -35.01 46.94 29.06
N LEU A 308 -33.82 47.37 29.48
CA LEU A 308 -33.64 48.50 30.41
C LEU A 308 -33.77 49.87 29.72
N ALA A 309 -33.38 50.00 28.45
CA ALA A 309 -33.55 51.23 27.67
C ALA A 309 -35.02 51.54 27.36
N ASN A 310 -35.89 50.52 27.35
CA ASN A 310 -37.32 50.68 27.11
C ASN A 310 -38.14 50.82 28.41
N GLY A 311 -37.49 51.31 29.48
CA GLY A 311 -38.13 51.63 30.76
C GLY A 311 -39.21 52.70 30.63
N GLY A 312 -40.43 52.29 30.30
CA GLY A 312 -41.62 53.11 30.27
C GLY A 312 -42.85 52.34 30.73
N SER A 313 -43.22 52.55 32.00
CA SER A 313 -44.46 52.14 32.68
C SER A 313 -44.60 50.68 33.14
N MET A 314 -44.16 50.43 34.38
CA MET A 314 -44.80 49.43 35.24
C MET A 314 -46.23 49.88 35.53
N GLY A 315 -47.24 49.22 34.94
CA GLY A 315 -48.65 49.52 35.23
C GLY A 315 -49.69 48.76 34.40
N GLY A 316 -49.35 48.21 33.24
CA GLY A 316 -50.36 47.61 32.33
C GLY A 316 -50.38 46.08 32.19
N SER A 317 -49.40 45.35 32.74
CA SER A 317 -49.17 43.94 32.37
C SER A 317 -50.02 42.90 33.12
N ALA A 318 -50.95 43.31 34.00
CA ALA A 318 -51.91 42.37 34.59
C ALA A 318 -53.18 42.19 33.72
N GLY A 319 -53.55 43.16 32.87
CA GLY A 319 -54.74 43.09 32.02
C GLY A 319 -54.55 42.27 30.74
N GLY A 320 -53.36 42.35 30.13
CA GLY A 320 -53.08 41.69 28.84
C GLY A 320 -52.98 40.16 28.93
N ILE A 321 -52.52 39.63 30.06
CA ILE A 321 -52.33 38.18 30.25
C ILE A 321 -53.69 37.49 30.51
N ALA A 322 -54.61 38.15 31.22
CA ALA A 322 -55.97 37.65 31.46
C ALA A 322 -56.84 37.66 30.20
N GLN A 323 -56.67 38.67 29.33
CA GLN A 323 -57.42 38.78 28.07
C GLN A 323 -56.90 37.82 26.99
N ALA A 324 -55.59 37.52 26.99
CA ALA A 324 -55.00 36.49 26.14
C ALA A 324 -55.41 35.06 26.57
N GLN A 325 -55.57 34.80 27.87
CA GLN A 325 -56.08 33.51 28.36
C GLN A 325 -57.57 33.31 28.03
N GLN A 326 -58.43 34.32 28.15
CA GLN A 326 -59.85 34.17 27.79
C GLN A 326 -60.09 33.99 26.28
N GLY A 327 -59.28 34.60 25.42
CA GLY A 327 -59.32 34.38 23.97
C GLY A 327 -58.89 32.97 23.55
N ALA A 328 -57.91 32.39 24.25
CA ALA A 328 -57.46 31.02 24.00
C ALA A 328 -58.50 29.97 24.43
N VAL A 329 -59.24 30.21 25.53
CA VAL A 329 -60.27 29.28 26.03
C VAL A 329 -61.55 29.33 25.17
N ALA A 330 -61.92 30.51 24.65
CA ALA A 330 -63.04 30.64 23.71
C ALA A 330 -62.76 30.00 22.34
N ASN A 331 -61.52 30.09 21.85
CA ASN A 331 -61.10 29.43 20.61
C ASN A 331 -60.95 27.91 20.76
N ALA A 332 -60.55 27.43 21.95
CA ALA A 332 -60.55 25.99 22.25
C ALA A 332 -61.97 25.40 22.33
N ALA A 333 -62.95 26.15 22.85
CA ALA A 333 -64.34 25.73 22.89
C ALA A 333 -65.00 25.68 21.49
N ASN A 334 -64.65 26.62 20.60
CA ASN A 334 -65.13 26.62 19.21
C ASN A 334 -64.47 25.52 18.35
N ALA A 335 -63.23 25.13 18.64
CA ALA A 335 -62.55 24.04 17.95
C ALA A 335 -63.10 22.64 18.30
N MET A 336 -63.72 22.48 19.47
CA MET A 336 -64.33 21.22 19.91
C MET A 336 -65.76 21.01 19.36
N ALA A 337 -66.43 22.08 18.90
CA ALA A 337 -67.81 22.05 18.39
C ALA A 337 -67.95 21.90 16.86
N GLY A 338 -66.86 21.65 16.13
CA GLY A 338 -66.89 21.09 14.77
C GLY A 338 -67.74 21.86 13.74
N ARG A 339 -67.64 23.20 13.66
CA ARG A 339 -68.25 23.97 12.55
C ARG A 339 -67.17 24.64 11.70
N PRO A 340 -67.18 24.46 10.36
CA PRO A 340 -66.27 25.19 9.50
C PRO A 340 -66.82 26.61 9.28
N ALA A 341 -65.99 27.62 9.55
CA ALA A 341 -66.25 28.98 9.11
C ALA A 341 -65.31 29.32 7.95
N SER A 342 -65.94 29.82 6.89
CA SER A 342 -65.45 30.17 5.58
C SER A 342 -64.58 31.43 5.53
N ARG A 343 -63.75 31.45 4.48
CA ARG A 343 -62.90 32.51 3.90
C ARG A 343 -61.56 32.75 4.57
#